data_AF-A0A959I0G1-F1
#
_entry.id   AF-A0A959I0G1-F1
#
_cell.length_a   1.000
_cell.length_b   1.000
_cell.length_c   1.000
_cell.angle_alpha   90.00
_cell.angle_beta   90.00
_cell.angle_gamma   90.00
#
_symmetry.space_group_name_H-M   'P 1'
#
loop_
_entity.id
_entity.type
_entity.pdbx_description
1 polymer ?
#
loop_
_entity_poly.entity_id
_entity_poly.type
_entity_poly.pdbx_seq_one_letter_code
_entity_poly.pdbx_strand_id
1 'polypeptide(L)'
;SAFALFQAWGNTPEHFAEDKPGGKLLDALEQWINHRCATPPWEKDKDTRPIKVIHKLLNLPLDKAEAVELARKLRTGDKAFTAAPKTVQWYFDIKFPAHQLIATDARTFRAFPGKQYEPSVHLSDKAIEQQVPKTEESQELTILISPCNLITIPLFRNWLSVYLLPFFQYFVRFKRGDRHKLTAFDPDLADSWEVHSPAFEKMLARLASRIPKKDGKRHSKVVAVSGDVHFSFAARLQYWAEKPLDGEAAEHRLTMAHLTASAFKNEAGIFAALHDIGYELANFISAEKKLPEPEIILGYPKPDSFSEEKSKEILLNTKWFPNYYPAMMQETPAMLPLPQMEEDLKVPKPDWFYRIDFIRGAKGSDYEAELPDPDPNPDPDRKWYHKVGSQLKKHYLYGKNSAAGRDIISRNSLAVLSFDWEGKGKVSGEALSKTVKTLKVDIEKAFPDAPFQIVIGEEVMDISKVEIQGDFAHFTVAKRGDDSTTAAEHSVGAEARIRQAARQTHWLVEKKFTDTEINLTPIEFLTYRVPLDDKDPAYPKPELPLEETETAP
;
A
#
# COMPACT_ATOMS: atom_id res chain seq x y z
N SER A 1 -14.33 5.43 -16.19
CA SER A 1 -14.41 4.57 -17.39
C SER A 1 -13.66 5.15 -18.57
N ALA A 2 -13.99 6.35 -19.07
CA ALA A 2 -13.27 6.99 -20.19
C ALA A 2 -11.77 7.20 -19.89
N PHE A 3 -11.42 7.67 -18.69
CA PHE A 3 -10.03 7.88 -18.30
C PHE A 3 -9.19 6.59 -18.33
N ALA A 4 -9.70 5.48 -17.77
CA ALA A 4 -9.03 4.18 -17.81
C ALA A 4 -8.92 3.62 -19.24
N LEU A 5 -9.95 3.86 -20.07
CA LEU A 5 -9.93 3.50 -21.49
C LEU A 5 -8.78 4.19 -22.24
N PHE A 6 -8.62 5.50 -22.05
CA PHE A 6 -7.56 6.26 -22.70
C PHE A 6 -6.16 5.93 -22.15
N GLN A 7 -6.03 5.63 -20.86
CA GLN A 7 -4.76 5.19 -20.28
C GLN A 7 -4.32 3.82 -20.82
N ALA A 8 -5.21 2.84 -20.87
CA ALA A 8 -4.86 1.53 -21.41
C ALA A 8 -4.65 1.57 -22.93
N TRP A 9 -5.48 2.32 -23.66
CA TRP A 9 -5.29 2.48 -25.11
C TRP A 9 -3.98 3.18 -25.44
N GLY A 10 -3.58 4.21 -24.69
CA GLY A 10 -2.30 4.90 -24.89
C GLY A 10 -1.08 4.02 -24.59
N ASN A 11 -1.16 3.13 -23.59
CA ASN A 11 -0.04 2.26 -23.20
C ASN A 11 0.02 0.93 -23.95
N THR A 12 -1.12 0.43 -24.46
CA THR A 12 -1.25 -0.87 -25.18
C THR A 12 -2.18 -0.74 -26.39
N PRO A 13 -1.88 0.12 -27.37
CA PRO A 13 -2.78 0.38 -28.51
C PRO A 13 -3.13 -0.88 -29.30
N GLU A 14 -2.22 -1.86 -29.35
CA GLU A 14 -2.42 -3.15 -30.01
C GLU A 14 -3.56 -3.98 -29.41
N HIS A 15 -3.90 -3.80 -28.12
CA HIS A 15 -5.06 -4.46 -27.50
C HIS A 15 -6.40 -3.89 -27.97
N PHE A 16 -6.37 -2.74 -28.63
CA PHE A 16 -7.54 -2.01 -29.15
C PHE A 16 -7.62 -2.03 -30.68
N ALA A 17 -6.80 -2.83 -31.37
CA ALA A 17 -7.01 -3.12 -32.79
C ALA A 17 -8.40 -3.75 -33.02
N GLU A 18 -8.96 -3.56 -34.21
CA GLU A 18 -10.35 -3.91 -34.58
C GLU A 18 -10.71 -5.38 -34.27
N ASP A 19 -9.78 -6.31 -34.46
CA ASP A 19 -10.00 -7.74 -34.21
C ASP A 19 -9.93 -8.13 -32.72
N LYS A 20 -9.41 -7.24 -31.86
CA LYS A 20 -9.14 -7.49 -30.45
C LYS A 20 -10.34 -7.15 -29.55
N PRO A 21 -10.35 -7.67 -28.30
CA PRO A 21 -11.37 -7.31 -27.32
C PRO A 21 -11.53 -5.79 -27.13
N GLY A 22 -10.44 -5.03 -27.14
CA GLY A 22 -10.49 -3.57 -26.98
C GLY A 22 -11.19 -2.87 -28.14
N GLY A 23 -10.88 -3.24 -29.39
CA GLY A 23 -11.56 -2.70 -30.58
C GLY A 23 -13.05 -3.00 -30.56
N LYS A 24 -13.42 -4.25 -30.26
CA LYS A 24 -14.81 -4.68 -30.10
C LYS A 24 -15.55 -3.94 -28.98
N LEU A 25 -14.84 -3.55 -27.92
CA LEU A 25 -15.42 -2.74 -26.85
C LEU A 25 -15.70 -1.32 -27.35
N LEU A 26 -14.78 -0.73 -28.11
CA LEU A 26 -14.97 0.59 -28.72
C LEU A 26 -16.16 0.59 -29.68
N ASP A 27 -16.27 -0.40 -30.56
CA ASP A 27 -17.40 -0.54 -31.48
C ASP A 27 -18.73 -0.70 -30.74
N ALA A 28 -18.75 -1.51 -29.68
CA ALA A 28 -19.94 -1.73 -28.87
C ALA A 28 -20.33 -0.47 -28.08
N LEU A 29 -19.35 0.30 -27.60
CA LEU A 29 -19.56 1.59 -26.94
C LEU A 29 -20.10 2.62 -27.92
N GLU A 30 -19.55 2.71 -29.13
CA GLU A 30 -20.05 3.60 -30.18
C GLU A 30 -21.50 3.26 -30.55
N GLN A 31 -21.80 1.97 -30.80
CA GLN A 31 -23.16 1.51 -31.06
C GLN A 31 -24.11 1.86 -29.91
N TRP A 32 -23.66 1.66 -28.67
CA TRP A 32 -24.44 2.00 -27.48
C TRP A 32 -24.70 3.51 -27.36
N ILE A 33 -23.69 4.34 -27.58
CA ILE A 33 -23.80 5.82 -27.56
C ILE A 33 -24.73 6.29 -28.66
N ASN A 34 -24.51 5.87 -29.91
CA ASN A 34 -25.33 6.25 -31.06
C ASN A 34 -26.79 5.84 -30.86
N HIS A 35 -27.04 4.63 -30.33
CA HIS A 35 -28.38 4.17 -30.00
C HIS A 35 -29.04 4.99 -28.88
N ARG A 36 -28.30 5.34 -27.82
CA ARG A 36 -28.78 6.17 -26.70
C ARG A 36 -29.05 7.62 -27.11
N CYS A 37 -28.22 8.18 -27.98
CA CYS A 37 -28.35 9.55 -28.47
C CYS A 37 -29.44 9.68 -29.55
N ALA A 38 -29.69 8.64 -30.34
CA ALA A 38 -30.69 8.67 -31.42
C ALA A 38 -32.14 8.47 -30.94
N THR A 39 -32.37 7.95 -29.73
CA THR A 39 -33.72 7.51 -29.30
C THR A 39 -34.14 8.01 -27.90
N PRO A 40 -34.43 9.32 -27.70
CA PRO A 40 -35.15 9.80 -26.53
C PRO A 40 -36.67 9.54 -26.66
N PRO A 41 -37.39 9.09 -25.60
CA PRO A 41 -36.90 8.71 -24.27
C PRO A 41 -36.37 7.26 -24.25
N TRP A 42 -35.13 7.12 -23.78
CA TRP A 42 -34.33 5.87 -23.73
C TRP A 42 -34.91 4.78 -22.81
N GLU A 43 -36.00 5.03 -22.11
CA GLU A 43 -36.65 4.08 -21.19
C GLU A 43 -37.45 3.00 -21.91
N LYS A 44 -37.80 3.21 -23.20
CA LYS A 44 -38.66 2.31 -23.97
C LYS A 44 -37.90 1.36 -24.89
N ASP A 45 -36.65 1.68 -25.23
CA ASP A 45 -35.83 0.83 -26.11
C ASP A 45 -35.08 -0.23 -25.30
N LYS A 46 -35.22 -1.49 -25.73
CA LYS A 46 -34.73 -2.70 -25.05
C LYS A 46 -33.57 -3.34 -25.80
N ASP A 47 -32.95 -2.68 -26.79
CA ASP A 47 -31.78 -3.26 -27.44
C ASP A 47 -30.59 -3.33 -26.48
N THR A 48 -30.53 -4.47 -25.80
CA THR A 48 -29.49 -4.81 -24.84
C THR A 48 -28.26 -5.42 -25.52
N ARG A 49 -28.24 -5.57 -26.86
CA ARG A 49 -27.12 -6.22 -27.55
C ARG A 49 -25.78 -5.52 -27.32
N PRO A 50 -25.64 -4.18 -27.50
CA PRO A 50 -24.37 -3.51 -27.24
C PRO A 50 -23.95 -3.62 -25.77
N ILE A 51 -24.91 -3.50 -24.84
CA ILE A 51 -24.68 -3.63 -23.40
C ILE A 51 -24.19 -5.05 -23.05
N LYS A 52 -24.79 -6.08 -23.64
CA LYS A 52 -24.35 -7.48 -23.47
C LYS A 52 -22.93 -7.71 -23.98
N VAL A 53 -22.56 -7.08 -25.09
CA VAL A 53 -21.19 -7.13 -25.61
C VAL A 53 -20.24 -6.42 -24.65
N ILE A 54 -20.55 -5.17 -24.25
CA ILE A 54 -19.74 -4.38 -23.31
C ILE A 54 -19.49 -5.16 -22.03
N HIS A 55 -20.52 -5.68 -21.38
CA HIS A 55 -20.35 -6.39 -20.12
C HIS A 55 -19.53 -7.67 -20.28
N LYS A 56 -19.74 -8.44 -21.36
CA LYS A 56 -18.92 -9.63 -21.63
C LYS A 56 -17.44 -9.27 -21.79
N LEU A 57 -17.16 -8.17 -22.48
CA LEU A 57 -15.80 -7.66 -22.70
C LEU A 57 -15.18 -7.07 -21.42
N LEU A 58 -16.00 -6.56 -20.49
CA LEU A 58 -15.59 -6.02 -19.19
C LEU A 58 -15.69 -7.04 -18.04
N ASN A 59 -15.99 -8.30 -18.35
CA ASN A 59 -16.20 -9.36 -17.36
C ASN A 59 -17.27 -9.03 -16.28
N LEU A 60 -18.32 -8.29 -16.65
CA LEU A 60 -19.43 -7.92 -15.77
C LEU A 60 -20.57 -8.94 -15.88
N PRO A 61 -21.11 -9.49 -14.78
CA PRO A 61 -22.30 -10.34 -14.83
C PRO A 61 -23.52 -9.51 -15.27
N LEU A 62 -24.24 -9.96 -16.30
CA LEU A 62 -25.18 -9.15 -17.08
C LEU A 62 -26.62 -9.12 -16.59
N ASP A 63 -27.07 -10.15 -15.89
CA ASP A 63 -28.45 -10.26 -15.50
C ASP A 63 -28.61 -10.80 -14.08
N LYS A 64 -29.79 -10.54 -13.50
CA LYS A 64 -30.10 -10.99 -12.15
C LYS A 64 -30.11 -12.53 -12.09
N ALA A 65 -30.40 -13.22 -13.19
CA ALA A 65 -30.50 -14.68 -13.25
C ALA A 65 -29.14 -15.37 -13.31
N GLU A 66 -28.22 -14.95 -14.18
CA GLU A 66 -26.81 -15.37 -14.21
C GLU A 66 -26.10 -14.92 -12.95
N ALA A 67 -26.34 -13.72 -12.42
CA ALA A 67 -25.76 -13.31 -11.12
C ALA A 67 -26.26 -14.20 -9.96
N VAL A 68 -27.54 -14.56 -9.95
CA VAL A 68 -28.13 -15.47 -8.95
C VAL A 68 -27.65 -16.91 -9.15
N GLU A 69 -27.55 -17.38 -10.39
CA GLU A 69 -27.06 -18.72 -10.73
C GLU A 69 -25.55 -18.84 -10.48
N LEU A 70 -24.79 -17.78 -10.74
CA LEU A 70 -23.37 -17.65 -10.40
C LEU A 70 -23.20 -17.66 -8.88
N ALA A 71 -23.99 -16.86 -8.15
CA ALA A 71 -24.03 -16.90 -6.69
C ALA A 71 -24.42 -18.30 -6.17
N ARG A 72 -25.31 -19.02 -6.86
CA ARG A 72 -25.73 -20.38 -6.49
C ARG A 72 -24.62 -21.41 -6.72
N LYS A 73 -23.93 -21.39 -7.87
CA LYS A 73 -22.80 -22.29 -8.19
C LYS A 73 -21.62 -22.05 -7.26
N LEU A 74 -21.37 -20.80 -6.94
CA LEU A 74 -20.31 -20.43 -6.00
C LEU A 74 -20.65 -20.89 -4.58
N ARG A 75 -21.91 -20.77 -4.12
CA ARG A 75 -22.38 -21.34 -2.84
C ARG A 75 -22.20 -22.86 -2.74
N THR A 76 -22.16 -23.57 -3.87
CA THR A 76 -21.89 -25.03 -3.91
C THR A 76 -20.41 -25.37 -4.11
N GLY A 77 -19.50 -24.39 -4.02
CA GLY A 77 -18.05 -24.59 -4.11
C GLY A 77 -17.52 -24.78 -5.54
N ASP A 78 -18.33 -24.54 -6.57
CA ASP A 78 -17.90 -24.73 -7.95
C ASP A 78 -17.13 -23.51 -8.47
N LYS A 79 -15.83 -23.73 -8.71
CA LYS A 79 -14.84 -22.94 -9.49
C LYS A 79 -14.96 -21.41 -9.43
N ALA A 80 -13.92 -20.78 -8.87
CA ALA A 80 -13.70 -19.35 -8.91
C ALA A 80 -14.05 -18.74 -10.29
N PHE A 81 -14.96 -17.77 -10.30
CA PHE A 81 -15.22 -16.97 -11.48
C PHE A 81 -13.93 -16.24 -11.84
N THR A 82 -13.42 -16.48 -13.05
CA THR A 82 -12.19 -15.88 -13.58
C THR A 82 -12.49 -15.21 -14.91
N ALA A 83 -11.69 -14.20 -15.28
CA ALA A 83 -11.90 -13.45 -16.51
C ALA A 83 -11.97 -14.37 -17.74
N ALA A 84 -12.97 -14.16 -18.59
CA ALA A 84 -13.13 -14.91 -19.83
C ALA A 84 -11.97 -14.65 -20.81
N PRO A 85 -11.61 -15.59 -21.70
CA PRO A 85 -10.50 -15.42 -22.65
C PRO A 85 -10.63 -14.24 -23.63
N LYS A 86 -11.83 -13.64 -23.74
CA LYS A 86 -12.13 -12.50 -24.63
C LYS A 86 -12.35 -11.20 -23.86
N THR A 87 -12.02 -11.15 -22.58
CA THR A 87 -12.09 -9.94 -21.76
C THR A 87 -11.01 -8.95 -22.19
N VAL A 88 -11.32 -7.64 -22.12
CA VAL A 88 -10.34 -6.58 -22.36
C VAL A 88 -9.26 -6.63 -21.29
N GLN A 89 -8.01 -6.54 -21.72
CA GLN A 89 -6.86 -6.53 -20.83
C GLN A 89 -6.48 -5.09 -20.52
N TRP A 90 -6.59 -4.71 -19.24
CA TRP A 90 -6.23 -3.38 -18.75
C TRP A 90 -4.85 -3.34 -18.09
N TYR A 91 -4.29 -4.52 -17.77
CA TYR A 91 -2.95 -4.65 -17.23
C TYR A 91 -1.90 -4.51 -18.35
N PHE A 92 -0.71 -4.02 -18.01
CA PHE A 92 0.38 -3.84 -18.96
C PHE A 92 1.75 -3.91 -18.28
N ASP A 93 2.79 -4.15 -19.07
CA ASP A 93 4.18 -4.28 -18.64
C ASP A 93 5.06 -3.45 -19.57
N ILE A 94 5.78 -2.47 -19.00
CA ILE A 94 6.70 -1.60 -19.72
C ILE A 94 8.10 -1.80 -19.13
N LYS A 95 9.03 -2.22 -19.99
CA LYS A 95 10.43 -2.39 -19.63
C LYS A 95 11.26 -1.17 -19.99
N PHE A 96 12.05 -0.71 -19.03
CA PHE A 96 13.08 0.32 -19.21
C PHE A 96 14.47 -0.31 -18.97
N PRO A 97 15.58 0.41 -19.26
CA PRO A 97 16.92 -0.17 -19.12
C PRO A 97 17.28 -0.63 -17.71
N ALA A 98 16.81 0.09 -16.67
CA ALA A 98 17.15 -0.19 -15.27
C ALA A 98 15.93 -0.48 -14.38
N HIS A 99 14.72 -0.22 -14.87
CA HIS A 99 13.49 -0.44 -14.13
C HIS A 99 12.39 -1.02 -15.01
N GLN A 100 11.36 -1.56 -14.37
CA GLN A 100 10.20 -2.10 -15.05
C GLN A 100 8.93 -1.60 -14.38
N LEU A 101 7.91 -1.27 -15.17
CA LEU A 101 6.60 -0.85 -14.69
C LEU A 101 5.58 -1.93 -15.02
N ILE A 102 4.91 -2.44 -13.99
CA ILE A 102 3.82 -3.43 -14.11
C ILE A 102 2.55 -2.77 -13.59
N ALA A 103 1.53 -2.64 -14.43
CA ALA A 103 0.20 -2.24 -14.03
C ALA A 103 -0.72 -3.45 -13.98
N THR A 104 -1.39 -3.68 -12.85
CA THR A 104 -2.30 -4.81 -12.66
C THR A 104 -3.76 -4.40 -12.84
N ASP A 105 -4.62 -5.39 -13.06
CA ASP A 105 -6.06 -5.26 -13.28
C ASP A 105 -6.83 -6.14 -12.29
N ALA A 106 -6.83 -5.71 -11.02
CA ALA A 106 -7.49 -6.39 -9.91
C ALA A 106 -9.02 -6.17 -9.84
N ARG A 107 -9.59 -5.44 -10.80
CA ARG A 107 -11.05 -5.26 -10.92
C ARG A 107 -11.63 -6.23 -11.95
N THR A 108 -11.03 -6.34 -13.13
CA THR A 108 -11.55 -7.21 -14.20
C THR A 108 -11.15 -8.67 -14.00
N PHE A 109 -9.97 -8.93 -13.44
CA PHE A 109 -9.43 -10.28 -13.19
C PHE A 109 -9.59 -10.76 -11.74
N ARG A 110 -10.49 -10.11 -11.00
CA ARG A 110 -10.94 -10.49 -9.66
C ARG A 110 -11.51 -11.91 -9.66
N ALA A 111 -11.23 -12.66 -8.60
CA ALA A 111 -11.79 -13.99 -8.39
C ALA A 111 -12.76 -14.01 -7.21
N PHE A 112 -13.72 -14.93 -7.29
CA PHE A 112 -14.76 -15.12 -6.28
C PHE A 112 -14.67 -16.56 -5.79
N PRO A 113 -14.01 -16.83 -4.65
CA PRO A 113 -13.73 -18.21 -4.19
C PRO A 113 -14.99 -18.99 -3.81
N GLY A 114 -16.10 -18.29 -3.55
CA GLY A 114 -17.45 -18.81 -3.62
C GLY A 114 -18.14 -19.12 -2.30
N LYS A 115 -17.45 -19.00 -1.16
CA LYS A 115 -18.15 -19.09 0.13
C LYS A 115 -19.03 -17.85 0.32
N GLN A 116 -20.26 -18.05 0.83
CA GLN A 116 -21.35 -17.06 0.84
C GLN A 116 -21.01 -15.70 1.49
N TYR A 117 -19.98 -15.67 2.34
CA TYR A 117 -19.55 -14.50 3.09
C TYR A 117 -18.05 -14.21 2.96
N GLU A 118 -17.33 -14.97 2.13
CA GLU A 118 -15.93 -14.64 1.87
C GLU A 118 -15.85 -13.49 0.87
N PRO A 119 -14.99 -12.49 1.14
CA PRO A 119 -14.77 -11.40 0.20
C PRO A 119 -14.17 -11.95 -1.10
N SER A 120 -14.39 -11.22 -2.19
CA SER A 120 -13.70 -11.50 -3.45
C SER A 120 -12.18 -11.32 -3.30
N VAL A 121 -11.39 -12.17 -3.96
CA VAL A 121 -9.93 -12.00 -4.03
C VAL A 121 -9.55 -11.15 -5.23
N HIS A 122 -8.61 -10.24 -5.03
CA HIS A 122 -8.26 -9.19 -5.99
C HIS A 122 -7.76 -9.71 -7.33
N LEU A 123 -6.94 -10.75 -7.32
CA LEU A 123 -6.49 -11.46 -8.51
C LEU A 123 -6.56 -12.95 -8.22
N SER A 124 -7.02 -13.72 -9.20
CA SER A 124 -6.84 -15.17 -9.17
C SER A 124 -5.37 -15.55 -9.31
N ASP A 125 -4.98 -16.75 -8.87
CA ASP A 125 -3.65 -17.32 -9.06
C ASP A 125 -3.11 -17.17 -10.49
N LYS A 126 -3.94 -17.53 -11.48
CA LYS A 126 -3.58 -17.42 -12.89
C LYS A 126 -3.38 -15.97 -13.31
N ALA A 127 -4.18 -15.05 -12.77
CA ALA A 127 -4.05 -13.63 -13.06
C ALA A 127 -2.77 -13.04 -12.43
N ILE A 128 -2.39 -13.48 -11.23
CA ILE A 128 -1.10 -13.10 -10.62
C ILE A 128 0.06 -13.56 -11.51
N GLU A 129 0.04 -14.81 -11.96
CA GLU A 129 1.09 -15.37 -12.83
C GLU A 129 1.19 -14.63 -14.17
N GLN A 130 0.04 -14.29 -14.75
CA GLN A 130 -0.08 -13.60 -16.04
C GLN A 130 0.34 -12.12 -15.96
N GLN A 131 -0.06 -11.41 -14.91
CA GLN A 131 0.15 -9.96 -14.80
C GLN A 131 1.48 -9.60 -14.12
N VAL A 132 2.08 -10.54 -13.38
CA VAL A 132 3.41 -10.37 -12.78
C VAL A 132 4.33 -11.46 -13.33
N PRO A 133 4.72 -11.42 -14.62
CA PRO A 133 5.54 -12.46 -15.22
C PRO A 133 6.94 -12.51 -14.57
N LYS A 134 7.54 -13.71 -14.56
CA LYS A 134 8.98 -13.86 -14.33
C LYS A 134 9.73 -13.13 -15.45
N THR A 135 10.91 -12.63 -15.14
CA THR A 135 11.79 -11.97 -16.10
C THR A 135 13.18 -12.59 -16.04
N GLU A 136 13.84 -12.67 -17.18
CA GLU A 136 15.26 -13.06 -17.27
C GLU A 136 16.19 -11.84 -17.12
N GLU A 137 15.63 -10.64 -17.22
CA GLU A 137 16.36 -9.38 -17.07
C GLU A 137 16.47 -9.01 -15.59
N SER A 138 17.69 -8.67 -15.16
CA SER A 138 17.94 -8.13 -13.83
C SER A 138 17.60 -6.64 -13.79
N GLN A 139 16.36 -6.33 -13.45
CA GLN A 139 15.90 -4.96 -13.23
C GLN A 139 16.28 -4.49 -11.81
N GLU A 140 16.77 -3.26 -11.67
CA GLU A 140 17.14 -2.71 -10.35
C GLU A 140 15.91 -2.36 -9.51
N LEU A 141 14.82 -1.97 -10.16
CA LEU A 141 13.57 -1.55 -9.54
C LEU A 141 12.34 -2.01 -10.34
N THR A 142 11.33 -2.52 -9.65
CA THR A 142 9.99 -2.73 -10.23
C THR A 142 9.00 -1.71 -9.67
N ILE A 143 8.31 -0.97 -10.52
CA ILE A 143 7.17 -0.13 -10.14
C ILE A 143 5.90 -0.94 -10.39
N LEU A 144 5.14 -1.22 -9.33
CA LEU A 144 3.89 -1.96 -9.39
C LEU A 144 2.71 -0.99 -9.21
N ILE A 145 1.90 -0.80 -10.25
CA ILE A 145 0.65 -0.05 -10.17
C ILE A 145 -0.47 -1.03 -9.83
N SER A 146 -1.05 -0.90 -8.64
CA SER A 146 -2.20 -1.68 -8.21
C SER A 146 -3.43 -0.78 -8.09
N PRO A 147 -4.54 -1.07 -8.81
CA PRO A 147 -5.73 -0.25 -8.72
C PRO A 147 -6.40 -0.35 -7.35
N CYS A 148 -6.24 -1.49 -6.67
CA CYS A 148 -6.71 -1.69 -5.29
C CYS A 148 -5.53 -1.61 -4.32
N ASN A 149 -5.82 -1.22 -3.08
CA ASN A 149 -4.79 -1.00 -2.08
C ASN A 149 -4.16 -2.32 -1.60
N LEU A 150 -2.83 -2.48 -1.75
CA LEU A 150 -2.12 -3.75 -1.49
C LEU A 150 -1.89 -4.05 -0.01
N ILE A 151 -1.40 -3.09 0.75
CA ILE A 151 -1.32 -3.16 2.21
C ILE A 151 -2.34 -2.16 2.71
N THR A 152 -3.18 -2.50 3.68
CA THR A 152 -4.14 -1.53 4.25
C THR A 152 -3.90 -1.32 5.73
N ILE A 153 -4.37 -0.20 6.25
CA ILE A 153 -4.13 0.18 7.65
C ILE A 153 -4.87 -0.79 8.58
N PRO A 154 -4.33 -1.13 9.76
CA PRO A 154 -4.91 -2.15 10.64
C PRO A 154 -6.39 -1.86 10.97
N LEU A 155 -6.73 -0.62 11.29
CA LEU A 155 -8.10 -0.23 11.61
C LEU A 155 -9.13 -0.62 10.53
N PHE A 156 -8.77 -0.49 9.25
CA PHE A 156 -9.67 -0.86 8.14
C PHE A 156 -9.86 -2.37 8.04
N ARG A 157 -8.80 -3.15 8.26
CA ARG A 157 -8.82 -4.62 8.24
C ARG A 157 -9.69 -5.21 9.33
N ASN A 158 -9.75 -4.54 10.48
CA ASN A 158 -10.18 -5.17 11.73
C ASN A 158 -11.56 -4.70 12.18
N TRP A 159 -11.86 -3.41 12.04
CA TRP A 159 -13.12 -2.84 12.52
C TRP A 159 -14.12 -2.59 11.39
N LEU A 160 -13.66 -2.01 10.28
CA LEU A 160 -14.55 -1.57 9.20
C LEU A 160 -15.06 -2.75 8.36
N SER A 161 -14.18 -3.61 7.85
CA SER A 161 -14.56 -4.74 6.99
C SER A 161 -15.27 -5.88 7.74
N VAL A 162 -14.84 -6.19 8.97
CA VAL A 162 -15.33 -7.35 9.74
C VAL A 162 -16.58 -7.04 10.56
N TYR A 163 -16.66 -5.87 11.18
CA TYR A 163 -17.76 -5.55 12.11
C TYR A 163 -18.68 -4.46 11.57
N LEU A 164 -18.12 -3.30 11.20
CA LEU A 164 -18.92 -2.12 10.86
C LEU A 164 -19.67 -2.30 9.54
N LEU A 165 -19.01 -2.79 8.48
CA LEU A 165 -19.62 -2.99 7.16
C LEU A 165 -20.69 -4.08 7.20
N PRO A 166 -20.47 -5.29 7.76
CA PRO A 166 -21.52 -6.28 7.92
C PRO A 166 -22.67 -5.79 8.79
N PHE A 167 -22.38 -5.05 9.87
CA PHE A 167 -23.42 -4.43 10.71
C PHE A 167 -24.22 -3.36 9.95
N PHE A 168 -23.58 -2.43 9.25
CA PHE A 168 -24.25 -1.41 8.42
C PHE A 168 -25.01 -2.06 7.27
N GLN A 169 -24.47 -3.09 6.63
CA GLN A 169 -25.17 -3.83 5.57
C GLN A 169 -26.39 -4.56 6.12
N TYR A 170 -26.26 -5.19 7.29
CA TYR A 170 -27.39 -5.79 7.99
C TYR A 170 -28.45 -4.72 8.29
N PHE A 171 -28.12 -3.62 8.98
CA PHE A 171 -29.14 -2.66 9.44
C PHE A 171 -29.64 -1.65 8.38
N VAL A 172 -28.82 -1.24 7.41
CA VAL A 172 -29.19 -0.23 6.40
C VAL A 172 -29.77 -0.86 5.13
N ARG A 173 -29.32 -2.06 4.72
CA ARG A 173 -29.71 -2.66 3.42
C ARG A 173 -30.85 -3.68 3.48
N PHE A 174 -31.39 -4.04 4.66
CA PHE A 174 -32.68 -4.74 4.77
C PHE A 174 -33.85 -3.98 4.08
N LYS A 175 -33.69 -2.68 3.76
CA LYS A 175 -34.67 -1.87 3.01
C LYS A 175 -34.47 -1.83 1.49
N ARG A 176 -33.42 -2.44 0.90
CA ARG A 176 -33.11 -2.39 -0.56
C ARG A 176 -32.86 -3.80 -1.17
N GLY A 177 -33.86 -4.69 -1.12
CA GLY A 177 -33.95 -5.89 -1.97
C GLY A 177 -32.86 -6.98 -1.81
N ASP A 178 -32.77 -7.87 -2.82
CA ASP A 178 -31.91 -9.10 -2.86
C ASP A 178 -30.39 -8.86 -2.80
N ARG A 179 -29.90 -7.63 -2.60
CA ARG A 179 -28.46 -7.30 -2.63
C ARG A 179 -27.61 -8.05 -1.59
N HIS A 180 -28.21 -8.43 -0.45
CA HIS A 180 -27.58 -9.27 0.56
C HIS A 180 -27.24 -10.69 0.07
N LYS A 181 -27.85 -11.15 -1.03
CA LYS A 181 -27.51 -12.44 -1.68
C LYS A 181 -26.25 -12.33 -2.55
N LEU A 182 -25.76 -11.11 -2.78
CA LEU A 182 -24.61 -10.80 -3.62
C LEU A 182 -23.48 -10.12 -2.84
N THR A 183 -23.48 -10.19 -1.50
CA THR A 183 -22.49 -9.53 -0.65
C THR A 183 -21.06 -9.97 -0.96
N ALA A 184 -20.83 -11.25 -1.24
CA ALA A 184 -19.53 -11.77 -1.70
C ALA A 184 -19.07 -11.18 -3.06
N PHE A 185 -19.95 -10.49 -3.78
CA PHE A 185 -19.69 -9.80 -5.04
C PHE A 185 -19.72 -8.27 -4.91
N ASP A 186 -19.91 -7.74 -3.70
CA ASP A 186 -19.84 -6.29 -3.49
C ASP A 186 -18.36 -5.89 -3.62
N PRO A 187 -17.97 -5.21 -4.70
CA PRO A 187 -16.56 -4.89 -4.92
C PRO A 187 -16.00 -4.00 -3.80
N ASP A 188 -16.89 -3.19 -3.18
CA ASP A 188 -16.60 -2.23 -2.12
C ASP A 188 -16.31 -2.90 -0.76
N LEU A 189 -16.64 -4.21 -0.61
CA LEU A 189 -16.25 -4.98 0.58
C LEU A 189 -14.79 -5.46 0.54
N ALA A 190 -14.16 -5.40 -0.63
CA ALA A 190 -12.80 -5.86 -0.88
C ALA A 190 -12.08 -4.83 -1.77
N ASP A 191 -11.97 -3.60 -1.27
CA ASP A 191 -11.21 -2.50 -1.91
C ASP A 191 -9.73 -2.48 -1.50
N SER A 192 -9.38 -3.26 -0.48
CA SER A 192 -8.00 -3.53 -0.08
C SER A 192 -7.74 -5.03 -0.09
N TRP A 193 -6.53 -5.42 -0.51
CA TRP A 193 -6.07 -6.78 -0.33
C TRP A 193 -6.05 -7.11 1.16
N GLU A 194 -6.52 -8.31 1.48
CA GLU A 194 -6.33 -8.87 2.80
C GLU A 194 -4.88 -9.36 2.88
N VAL A 195 -4.06 -8.65 3.66
CA VAL A 195 -2.74 -9.14 4.09
C VAL A 195 -2.92 -10.55 4.64
N HIS A 196 -1.90 -11.43 4.57
CA HIS A 196 -1.97 -12.84 4.98
C HIS A 196 -2.98 -13.74 4.25
N SER A 197 -3.79 -13.21 3.33
CA SER A 197 -4.63 -14.05 2.47
C SER A 197 -3.79 -14.85 1.47
N PRO A 198 -4.26 -16.04 1.01
CA PRO A 198 -3.52 -16.84 0.04
C PRO A 198 -3.13 -16.08 -1.24
N ALA A 199 -4.00 -15.21 -1.74
CA ALA A 199 -3.72 -14.39 -2.91
C ALA A 199 -2.61 -13.36 -2.64
N PHE A 200 -2.60 -12.73 -1.46
CA PHE A 200 -1.57 -11.78 -1.06
C PHE A 200 -0.22 -12.48 -0.92
N GLU A 201 -0.17 -13.64 -0.25
CA GLU A 201 1.06 -14.44 -0.10
C GLU A 201 1.62 -14.87 -1.46
N LYS A 202 0.76 -15.29 -2.38
CA LYS A 202 1.14 -15.64 -3.75
C LYS A 202 1.68 -14.45 -4.53
N MET A 203 1.08 -13.27 -4.37
CA MET A 203 1.59 -12.02 -4.96
C MET A 203 2.99 -11.68 -4.44
N LEU A 204 3.21 -11.74 -3.11
CA LEU A 204 4.53 -11.49 -2.52
C LEU A 204 5.58 -12.50 -2.99
N ALA A 205 5.25 -13.80 -2.92
CA ALA A 205 6.11 -14.87 -3.40
C ALA A 205 6.48 -14.66 -4.88
N ARG A 206 5.52 -14.24 -5.70
CA ARG A 206 5.75 -13.95 -7.12
C ARG A 206 6.68 -12.75 -7.32
N LEU A 207 6.45 -11.65 -6.62
CA LEU A 207 7.29 -10.44 -6.70
C LEU A 207 8.71 -10.69 -6.20
N ALA A 208 8.89 -11.51 -5.15
CA ALA A 208 10.20 -11.92 -4.65
C ALA A 208 10.91 -12.92 -5.59
N SER A 209 10.15 -13.67 -6.39
CA SER A 209 10.69 -14.72 -7.28
C SER A 209 10.90 -14.30 -8.73
N ARG A 210 10.37 -13.14 -9.14
CA ARG A 210 10.27 -12.79 -10.57
C ARG A 210 11.61 -12.48 -11.24
N ILE A 211 12.55 -11.86 -10.53
CA ILE A 211 13.85 -11.45 -11.08
C ILE A 211 14.82 -12.63 -11.12
N PRO A 212 15.80 -12.68 -12.04
CA PRO A 212 16.77 -13.77 -12.11
C PRO A 212 17.63 -13.88 -10.82
N LYS A 213 18.21 -15.07 -10.58
CA LYS A 213 19.17 -15.26 -9.48
C LYS A 213 20.47 -14.52 -9.79
N LYS A 214 21.01 -13.81 -8.79
CA LYS A 214 22.36 -13.24 -8.78
C LYS A 214 23.10 -13.78 -7.55
N ASP A 215 24.24 -14.42 -7.76
CA ASP A 215 25.04 -15.03 -6.69
C ASP A 215 24.24 -16.00 -5.79
N GLY A 216 23.35 -16.79 -6.41
CA GLY A 216 22.48 -17.76 -5.73
C GLY A 216 21.28 -17.15 -4.98
N LYS A 217 21.12 -15.82 -5.02
CA LYS A 217 20.07 -15.08 -4.30
C LYS A 217 19.15 -14.34 -5.25
N ARG A 218 17.91 -14.09 -4.83
CA ARG A 218 17.01 -13.15 -5.51
C ARG A 218 16.70 -12.01 -4.54
N HIS A 219 17.01 -10.78 -4.93
CA HIS A 219 16.68 -9.59 -4.15
C HIS A 219 15.91 -8.59 -5.00
N SER A 220 14.60 -8.56 -4.80
CA SER A 220 13.66 -7.71 -5.53
C SER A 220 13.42 -6.39 -4.78
N LYS A 221 13.46 -5.27 -5.50
CA LYS A 221 13.03 -3.96 -4.98
C LYS A 221 11.77 -3.55 -5.71
N VAL A 222 10.71 -3.26 -4.97
CA VAL A 222 9.40 -2.92 -5.52
C VAL A 222 8.92 -1.57 -4.96
N VAL A 223 8.38 -0.73 -5.82
CA VAL A 223 7.61 0.44 -5.42
C VAL A 223 6.18 0.21 -5.87
N ALA A 224 5.33 -0.14 -4.92
CA ALA A 224 3.91 -0.34 -5.14
C ALA A 224 3.17 0.99 -4.98
N VAL A 225 2.45 1.41 -6.01
CA VAL A 225 1.55 2.57 -5.96
C VAL A 225 0.11 2.11 -6.06
N SER A 226 -0.75 2.62 -5.17
CA SER A 226 -2.18 2.27 -5.19
C SER A 226 -3.10 3.42 -4.76
N GLY A 227 -4.40 3.18 -4.87
CA GLY A 227 -5.46 4.13 -4.52
C GLY A 227 -6.70 3.45 -3.95
N ASP A 228 -7.88 3.95 -4.33
CA ASP A 228 -9.22 3.39 -4.05
C ASP A 228 -9.72 3.51 -2.60
N VAL A 229 -8.85 3.83 -1.63
CA VAL A 229 -9.21 3.87 -0.20
C VAL A 229 -9.55 5.27 0.34
N HIS A 230 -9.59 6.30 -0.50
CA HIS A 230 -10.00 7.69 -0.17
C HIS A 230 -9.07 8.45 0.81
N PHE A 231 -7.96 7.85 1.20
CA PHE A 231 -6.88 8.49 1.96
C PHE A 231 -5.52 8.05 1.42
N SER A 232 -4.47 8.71 1.90
CA SER A 232 -3.08 8.46 1.52
C SER A 232 -2.28 8.05 2.75
N PHE A 233 -1.32 7.16 2.57
CA PHE A 233 -0.36 6.74 3.60
C PHE A 233 0.80 6.02 2.90
N ALA A 234 1.85 5.74 3.65
CA ALA A 234 2.96 4.92 3.19
C ALA A 234 3.26 3.78 4.15
N ALA A 235 3.70 2.65 3.59
CA ALA A 235 4.18 1.50 4.33
C ALA A 235 5.43 0.92 3.67
N ARG A 236 6.25 0.24 4.47
CA ARG A 236 7.39 -0.56 4.01
C ARG A 236 7.09 -2.01 4.29
N LEU A 237 7.39 -2.87 3.33
CA LEU A 237 7.32 -4.33 3.49
C LEU A 237 8.68 -4.94 3.20
N GLN A 238 9.15 -5.82 4.08
CA GLN A 238 10.28 -6.70 3.85
C GLN A 238 9.81 -8.15 3.87
N TYR A 239 10.27 -8.94 2.93
CA TYR A 239 9.94 -10.35 2.79
C TYR A 239 11.22 -11.18 2.70
N TRP A 240 11.26 -12.29 3.41
CA TRP A 240 12.35 -13.25 3.42
C TRP A 240 11.78 -14.65 3.23
N ALA A 241 12.36 -15.42 2.31
CA ALA A 241 12.01 -16.82 2.13
C ALA A 241 13.24 -17.64 1.74
N GLU A 242 13.31 -18.87 2.24
CA GLU A 242 14.17 -19.92 1.68
C GLU A 242 13.41 -20.76 0.66
N LYS A 243 12.08 -20.79 0.79
CA LYS A 243 11.18 -21.45 -0.12
C LYS A 243 9.86 -20.69 -0.15
N PRO A 244 9.70 -19.71 -1.07
CA PRO A 244 8.44 -18.97 -1.18
C PRO A 244 7.30 -19.90 -1.62
N LEU A 245 6.06 -19.55 -1.26
CA LEU A 245 4.84 -20.38 -1.39
C LEU A 245 4.72 -21.17 -2.71
N ASP A 246 5.08 -20.57 -3.85
CA ASP A 246 5.01 -21.17 -5.20
C ASP A 246 6.36 -21.09 -5.96
N GLY A 247 7.48 -20.91 -5.27
CA GLY A 247 8.79 -20.73 -5.92
C GLY A 247 9.80 -21.85 -5.66
N GLU A 248 10.96 -21.68 -6.29
CA GLU A 248 12.08 -22.59 -6.11
C GLU A 248 12.71 -22.42 -4.73
N ALA A 249 13.23 -23.50 -4.15
CA ALA A 249 14.05 -23.41 -2.95
C ALA A 249 15.34 -22.62 -3.26
N ALA A 250 15.41 -21.40 -2.75
CA ALA A 250 16.53 -20.46 -2.88
C ALA A 250 16.33 -19.31 -1.88
N GLU A 251 17.37 -18.53 -1.63
CA GLU A 251 17.19 -17.31 -0.83
C GLU A 251 16.47 -16.24 -1.66
N HIS A 252 15.26 -15.89 -1.23
CA HIS A 252 14.44 -14.82 -1.78
C HIS A 252 14.30 -13.68 -0.78
N ARG A 253 14.55 -12.46 -1.25
CA ARG A 253 14.33 -11.22 -0.53
C ARG A 253 13.50 -10.27 -1.39
N LEU A 254 12.59 -9.56 -0.74
CA LEU A 254 11.86 -8.46 -1.34
C LEU A 254 11.79 -7.30 -0.35
N THR A 255 12.17 -6.10 -0.81
CA THR A 255 11.88 -4.85 -0.10
C THR A 255 10.91 -4.05 -0.96
N MET A 256 9.78 -3.67 -0.36
CA MET A 256 8.71 -2.94 -1.03
C MET A 256 8.43 -1.62 -0.30
N ALA A 257 8.45 -0.53 -1.06
CA ALA A 257 7.80 0.70 -0.66
C ALA A 257 6.37 0.69 -1.19
N HIS A 258 5.39 0.77 -0.30
CA HIS A 258 3.98 0.86 -0.66
C HIS A 258 3.48 2.29 -0.38
N LEU A 259 3.04 2.95 -1.45
CA LEU A 259 2.71 4.37 -1.48
C LEU A 259 1.28 4.53 -1.99
N THR A 260 0.37 4.92 -1.10
CA THR A 260 -1.04 5.08 -1.44
C THR A 260 -1.40 6.55 -1.51
N ALA A 261 -2.00 6.98 -2.62
CA ALA A 261 -2.52 8.33 -2.79
C ALA A 261 -3.93 8.28 -3.39
N SER A 262 -4.96 8.48 -2.54
CA SER A 262 -6.35 8.25 -2.97
C SER A 262 -7.33 9.37 -2.66
N ALA A 263 -6.93 10.45 -1.99
CA ALA A 263 -7.87 11.48 -1.57
C ALA A 263 -8.27 12.46 -2.72
N PHE A 264 -7.54 12.48 -3.84
CA PHE A 264 -7.82 13.42 -4.93
C PHE A 264 -9.20 13.22 -5.55
N LYS A 265 -10.08 14.24 -5.43
CA LYS A 265 -11.49 14.20 -5.86
C LYS A 265 -12.33 13.06 -5.24
N ASN A 266 -11.80 12.36 -4.24
CA ASN A 266 -12.45 11.23 -3.58
C ASN A 266 -12.44 11.36 -2.05
N GLU A 267 -12.15 12.55 -1.53
CA GLU A 267 -12.23 12.87 -0.11
C GLU A 267 -13.62 12.55 0.44
N ALA A 268 -13.68 11.72 1.48
CA ALA A 268 -14.92 11.34 2.15
C ALA A 268 -14.88 11.75 3.61
N GLY A 269 -15.92 12.46 4.07
CA GLY A 269 -15.99 13.01 5.42
C GLY A 269 -15.88 11.96 6.54
N ILE A 270 -16.26 10.71 6.28
CA ILE A 270 -16.10 9.60 7.22
C ILE A 270 -14.63 9.31 7.56
N PHE A 271 -13.70 9.64 6.66
CA PHE A 271 -12.25 9.46 6.86
C PHE A 271 -11.54 10.72 7.33
N ALA A 272 -12.24 11.84 7.49
CA ALA A 272 -11.65 13.09 8.01
C ALA A 272 -11.00 12.89 9.38
N ALA A 273 -11.57 12.01 10.22
CA ALA A 273 -10.99 11.64 11.49
C ALA A 273 -9.56 11.08 11.31
N LEU A 274 -9.34 10.18 10.35
CA LEU A 274 -8.01 9.58 10.12
C LEU A 274 -6.93 10.59 9.80
N HIS A 275 -7.27 11.70 9.15
CA HIS A 275 -6.32 12.80 8.95
C HIS A 275 -5.89 13.41 10.28
N ASP A 276 -6.82 13.65 11.19
CA ASP A 276 -6.55 14.33 12.45
C ASP A 276 -5.90 13.40 13.49
N ILE A 277 -6.29 12.13 13.54
CA ILE A 277 -5.87 11.18 14.59
C ILE A 277 -4.88 10.10 14.10
N GLY A 278 -4.66 9.97 12.79
CA GLY A 278 -3.79 8.95 12.24
C GLY A 278 -4.29 7.54 12.56
N TYR A 279 -3.38 6.69 13.02
CA TYR A 279 -3.66 5.28 13.37
C TYR A 279 -4.31 5.11 14.75
N GLU A 280 -4.41 6.16 15.57
CA GLU A 280 -4.75 6.09 17.01
C GLU A 280 -6.26 6.16 17.31
N LEU A 281 -7.12 5.71 16.39
CA LEU A 281 -8.58 5.84 16.51
C LEU A 281 -9.18 5.13 17.74
N ALA A 282 -8.42 4.27 18.42
CA ALA A 282 -8.83 3.59 19.65
C ALA A 282 -8.08 4.08 20.91
N ASN A 283 -7.00 4.85 20.78
CA ASN A 283 -6.09 5.21 21.88
C ASN A 283 -6.08 6.72 22.16
N PHE A 284 -7.27 7.30 22.34
CA PHE A 284 -7.43 8.75 22.57
C PHE A 284 -6.72 9.26 23.84
N ILE A 285 -6.33 8.37 24.76
CA ILE A 285 -5.75 8.67 26.08
C ILE A 285 -4.23 8.83 26.02
N SER A 286 -3.55 8.25 25.01
CA SER A 286 -2.09 8.42 24.87
C SER A 286 -1.72 9.88 24.55
N ALA A 287 -0.71 10.41 25.25
CA ALA A 287 -0.13 11.72 24.97
C ALA A 287 0.73 11.71 23.69
N GLU A 288 1.28 10.56 23.33
CA GLU A 288 2.11 10.37 22.14
C GLU A 288 1.32 9.65 21.04
N LYS A 289 1.30 10.22 19.83
CA LYS A 289 0.85 9.50 18.64
C LYS A 289 1.96 8.56 18.20
N LYS A 290 1.70 7.25 18.22
CA LYS A 290 2.63 6.24 17.75
C LYS A 290 2.16 5.70 16.40
N LEU A 291 3.12 5.23 15.62
CA LEU A 291 2.76 4.39 14.48
C LEU A 291 2.29 3.03 15.04
N PRO A 292 1.49 2.26 14.28
CA PRO A 292 1.22 0.87 14.62
C PRO A 292 2.54 0.12 14.84
N GLU A 293 2.53 -0.83 15.77
CA GLU A 293 3.64 -1.76 15.92
C GLU A 293 3.88 -2.50 14.59
N PRO A 294 5.15 -2.82 14.25
CA PRO A 294 5.46 -3.57 13.04
C PRO A 294 4.71 -4.90 13.00
N GLU A 295 4.00 -5.19 11.91
CA GLU A 295 3.36 -6.50 11.73
C GLU A 295 4.42 -7.48 11.22
N ILE A 296 4.66 -8.57 11.95
CA ILE A 296 5.56 -9.65 11.51
C ILE A 296 4.75 -10.93 11.37
N ILE A 297 4.69 -11.47 10.15
CA ILE A 297 3.87 -12.63 9.82
C ILE A 297 4.76 -13.77 9.34
N LEU A 298 4.60 -14.94 9.94
CA LEU A 298 5.31 -16.17 9.58
C LEU A 298 4.40 -17.03 8.71
N GLY A 299 4.94 -17.59 7.63
CA GLY A 299 4.19 -18.38 6.66
C GLY A 299 4.71 -19.81 6.52
N TYR A 300 3.75 -20.73 6.44
CA TYR A 300 3.97 -22.16 6.27
C TYR A 300 3.09 -22.66 5.12
N PRO A 301 3.59 -23.55 4.26
CA PRO A 301 2.91 -23.95 3.03
C PRO A 301 1.58 -24.68 3.31
N LYS A 302 1.42 -25.26 4.50
CA LYS A 302 0.24 -26.05 4.87
C LYS A 302 -0.06 -26.00 6.37
N PRO A 303 -1.32 -26.21 6.78
CA PRO A 303 -1.73 -26.32 8.18
C PRO A 303 -1.05 -27.44 8.98
N ASP A 304 -0.69 -28.55 8.32
CA ASP A 304 -0.06 -29.72 8.94
C ASP A 304 1.43 -29.52 9.24
N SER A 305 1.94 -28.28 9.12
CA SER A 305 3.31 -27.91 9.49
C SER A 305 3.53 -27.91 11.01
N PHE A 306 2.48 -28.11 11.81
CA PHE A 306 2.52 -28.15 13.27
C PHE A 306 1.95 -29.49 13.77
N SER A 307 2.50 -30.03 14.86
CA SER A 307 1.83 -31.10 15.58
C SER A 307 0.51 -30.61 16.20
N GLU A 308 -0.37 -31.53 16.60
CA GLU A 308 -1.63 -31.16 17.24
C GLU A 308 -1.38 -30.44 18.57
N GLU A 309 -0.42 -30.91 19.36
CA GLU A 309 0.01 -30.29 20.61
C GLU A 309 0.55 -28.89 20.35
N LYS A 310 1.40 -28.74 19.33
CA LYS A 310 2.01 -27.45 18.99
C LYS A 310 0.97 -26.44 18.52
N SER A 311 0.02 -26.90 17.71
CA SER A 311 -1.11 -26.09 17.26
C SER A 311 -1.91 -25.55 18.43
N LYS A 312 -2.21 -26.39 19.43
CA LYS A 312 -2.92 -25.98 20.65
C LYS A 312 -2.12 -24.99 21.48
N GLU A 313 -0.83 -25.23 21.66
CA GLU A 313 0.07 -24.31 22.37
C GLU A 313 0.05 -22.92 21.73
N ILE A 314 0.28 -22.84 20.41
CA ILE A 314 0.28 -21.57 19.68
C ILE A 314 -1.09 -20.88 19.78
N LEU A 315 -2.18 -21.62 19.61
CA LEU A 315 -3.54 -21.07 19.69
C LEU A 315 -3.84 -20.43 21.05
N LEU A 316 -3.38 -21.03 22.14
CA LEU A 316 -3.60 -20.55 23.52
C LEU A 316 -2.70 -19.36 23.87
N ASN A 317 -1.48 -19.33 23.35
CA ASN A 317 -0.46 -18.33 23.68
C ASN A 317 -0.32 -17.24 22.59
N THR A 318 -1.37 -17.01 21.79
CA THR A 318 -1.41 -15.96 20.76
C THR A 318 -2.65 -15.08 20.93
N LYS A 319 -2.46 -13.76 20.92
CA LYS A 319 -3.54 -12.77 20.92
C LYS A 319 -4.08 -12.53 19.51
N TRP A 320 -5.11 -13.28 19.15
CA TRP A 320 -5.68 -13.18 17.79
C TRP A 320 -6.45 -11.88 17.56
N PHE A 321 -7.40 -11.56 18.44
CA PHE A 321 -8.27 -10.38 18.28
C PHE A 321 -7.53 -9.09 18.68
N PRO A 322 -7.74 -7.95 17.99
CA PRO A 322 -8.70 -7.74 16.89
C PRO A 322 -8.14 -7.93 15.48
N ASN A 323 -6.83 -8.11 15.33
CA ASN A 323 -6.16 -7.93 14.05
C ASN A 323 -5.95 -9.21 13.24
N TYR A 324 -6.14 -10.36 13.89
CA TYR A 324 -5.89 -11.69 13.37
C TYR A 324 -6.99 -12.66 13.83
N TYR A 325 -6.98 -13.86 13.29
CA TYR A 325 -7.98 -14.88 13.62
C TYR A 325 -7.36 -16.28 13.62
N PRO A 326 -7.78 -17.17 14.55
CA PRO A 326 -7.22 -18.52 14.66
C PRO A 326 -7.25 -19.35 13.37
N ALA A 327 -8.25 -19.12 12.50
CA ALA A 327 -8.37 -19.85 11.24
C ALA A 327 -7.18 -19.64 10.29
N MET A 328 -6.39 -18.57 10.47
CA MET A 328 -5.13 -18.36 9.73
C MET A 328 -4.17 -19.55 9.85
N MET A 329 -4.19 -20.31 10.96
CA MET A 329 -3.37 -21.51 11.12
C MET A 329 -3.90 -22.73 10.38
N GLN A 330 -5.20 -22.72 10.04
CA GLN A 330 -5.92 -23.85 9.44
C GLN A 330 -6.11 -23.67 7.93
N GLU A 331 -5.78 -22.49 7.41
CA GLU A 331 -5.86 -22.15 6.00
C GLU A 331 -4.57 -22.53 5.25
N THR A 332 -4.64 -22.54 3.92
CA THR A 332 -3.47 -22.80 3.06
C THR A 332 -3.17 -21.54 2.25
N PRO A 333 -2.03 -20.87 2.49
CA PRO A 333 -0.99 -21.21 3.49
C PRO A 333 -1.42 -20.94 4.94
N ALA A 334 -0.73 -21.57 5.89
CA ALA A 334 -0.94 -21.34 7.31
C ALA A 334 -0.04 -20.18 7.79
N MET A 335 -0.61 -19.25 8.56
CA MET A 335 0.04 -17.98 8.90
C MET A 335 0.01 -17.70 10.41
N LEU A 336 1.09 -17.15 10.97
CA LEU A 336 1.22 -16.79 12.39
C LEU A 336 1.63 -15.32 12.59
N PRO A 337 0.95 -14.54 13.46
CA PRO A 337 1.31 -13.16 13.78
C PRO A 337 2.28 -13.07 14.96
N LEU A 338 3.58 -12.97 14.68
CA LEU A 338 4.64 -12.99 15.69
C LEU A 338 4.47 -11.94 16.83
N PRO A 339 4.12 -10.65 16.57
CA PRO A 339 4.00 -9.65 17.63
C PRO A 339 2.87 -9.92 18.63
N GLN A 340 1.98 -10.87 18.33
CA GLN A 340 0.85 -11.22 19.19
C GLN A 340 1.09 -12.48 20.02
N MET A 341 2.22 -13.14 19.80
CA MET A 341 2.61 -14.34 20.54
C MET A 341 3.28 -13.95 21.87
N GLU A 342 3.21 -14.83 22.85
CA GLU A 342 4.02 -14.70 24.07
C GLU A 342 5.52 -14.79 23.75
N GLU A 343 6.36 -14.04 24.45
CA GLU A 343 7.78 -13.86 24.10
C GLU A 343 8.61 -15.16 24.16
N ASP A 344 8.21 -16.09 25.03
CA ASP A 344 8.85 -17.39 25.24
C ASP A 344 8.33 -18.48 24.30
N LEU A 345 7.22 -18.25 23.60
CA LEU A 345 6.63 -19.19 22.66
C LEU A 345 7.56 -19.41 21.47
N LYS A 346 8.16 -20.61 21.41
CA LYS A 346 8.95 -21.04 20.25
C LYS A 346 8.07 -21.56 19.13
N VAL A 347 8.49 -21.40 17.88
CA VAL A 347 7.79 -21.93 16.70
C VAL A 347 8.74 -22.68 15.77
N PRO A 348 8.22 -23.62 14.96
CA PRO A 348 8.99 -24.22 13.88
C PRO A 348 9.56 -23.15 12.94
N LYS A 349 10.62 -23.51 12.22
CA LYS A 349 11.21 -22.61 11.21
C LYS A 349 10.18 -22.36 10.09
N PRO A 350 9.80 -21.10 9.79
CA PRO A 350 8.89 -20.82 8.69
C PRO A 350 9.60 -20.90 7.34
N ASP A 351 8.87 -21.26 6.29
CA ASP A 351 9.38 -21.29 4.91
C ASP A 351 9.58 -19.85 4.36
N TRP A 352 8.72 -18.93 4.79
CA TRP A 352 8.85 -17.49 4.56
C TRP A 352 8.28 -16.67 5.70
N PHE A 353 8.66 -15.41 5.78
CA PHE A 353 8.02 -14.45 6.66
C PHE A 353 8.19 -13.04 6.11
N TYR A 354 7.39 -12.10 6.60
CA TYR A 354 7.50 -10.70 6.22
C TYR A 354 7.22 -9.77 7.39
N ARG A 355 7.72 -8.54 7.26
CA ARG A 355 7.55 -7.44 8.20
C ARG A 355 6.90 -6.26 7.46
N ILE A 356 5.91 -5.61 8.07
CA ILE A 356 5.26 -4.40 7.56
C ILE A 356 5.44 -3.27 8.59
N ASP A 357 5.99 -2.15 8.15
CA ASP A 357 6.16 -0.93 8.94
C ASP A 357 5.39 0.22 8.29
N PHE A 358 4.53 0.90 9.03
CA PHE A 358 3.89 2.13 8.53
C PHE A 358 4.85 3.31 8.66
N ILE A 359 4.79 4.24 7.72
CA ILE A 359 5.75 5.34 7.62
C ILE A 359 5.10 6.66 7.98
N ARG A 360 5.77 7.43 8.85
CA ARG A 360 5.37 8.78 9.22
C ARG A 360 5.96 9.80 8.23
N GLY A 361 5.14 10.74 7.78
CA GLY A 361 5.52 11.80 6.87
C GLY A 361 6.33 12.92 7.54
N ALA A 362 7.40 13.34 6.87
CA ALA A 362 8.10 14.59 7.14
C ALA A 362 7.24 15.77 6.66
N LYS A 363 7.18 16.87 7.42
CA LYS A 363 6.40 18.03 6.99
C LYS A 363 7.14 18.78 5.89
N GLY A 364 6.39 19.36 4.95
CA GLY A 364 6.93 20.38 4.05
C GLY A 364 7.40 21.60 4.85
N SER A 365 8.40 22.31 4.32
CA SER A 365 8.99 23.49 4.97
C SER A 365 8.00 24.65 5.15
N ASP A 366 6.99 24.72 4.29
CA ASP A 366 6.14 25.91 4.14
C ASP A 366 4.74 25.74 4.75
N TYR A 367 4.45 24.57 5.34
CA TYR A 367 3.16 24.31 5.96
C TYR A 367 3.19 24.66 7.46
N GLU A 368 2.83 25.90 7.79
CA GLU A 368 2.43 26.26 9.14
C GLU A 368 0.92 26.01 9.30
N ALA A 369 0.53 25.16 10.23
CA ALA A 369 -0.87 25.00 10.56
C ALA A 369 -1.35 26.30 11.21
N GLU A 370 -2.21 27.06 10.53
CA GLU A 370 -2.83 28.24 11.11
C GLU A 370 -3.51 27.85 12.43
N LEU A 371 -3.08 28.49 13.52
CA LEU A 371 -3.84 28.46 14.76
C LEU A 371 -5.19 29.10 14.45
N PRO A 372 -6.31 28.43 14.74
CA PRO A 372 -7.60 29.07 14.55
C PRO A 372 -7.69 30.28 15.48
N ASP A 373 -7.88 31.47 14.90
CA ASP A 373 -8.07 32.68 15.70
C ASP A 373 -9.28 32.52 16.62
N PRO A 374 -9.16 32.91 17.90
CA PRO A 374 -10.32 32.99 18.78
C PRO A 374 -11.28 34.02 18.20
N ASP A 375 -12.56 33.64 18.06
CA ASP A 375 -13.60 34.55 17.59
C ASP A 375 -13.71 35.73 18.57
N PRO A 376 -13.48 36.98 18.13
CA PRO A 376 -13.53 38.13 19.01
C PRO A 376 -14.96 38.45 19.49
N ASN A 377 -16.01 37.83 18.90
CA ASN A 377 -17.39 38.13 19.23
C ASN A 377 -18.28 36.86 19.29
N PRO A 378 -18.21 36.08 20.39
CA PRO A 378 -18.93 34.82 20.50
C PRO A 378 -20.46 35.03 20.55
N ASP A 379 -21.17 34.47 19.57
CA ASP A 379 -22.64 34.38 19.53
C ASP A 379 -23.15 33.56 20.74
N PRO A 380 -24.04 34.09 21.60
CA PRO A 380 -24.50 33.42 22.82
C PRO A 380 -25.45 32.22 22.58
N ASP A 381 -25.91 31.95 21.35
CA ASP A 381 -26.82 30.84 21.06
C ASP A 381 -26.15 29.46 21.11
N ARG A 382 -26.92 28.37 21.28
CA ARG A 382 -26.50 26.95 21.41
C ARG A 382 -25.41 26.45 20.42
N LYS A 383 -25.14 27.20 19.34
CA LYS A 383 -24.04 26.96 18.41
C LYS A 383 -22.66 27.24 19.01
N TRP A 384 -22.56 28.04 20.07
CA TRP A 384 -21.29 28.41 20.71
C TRP A 384 -20.59 27.21 21.35
N TYR A 385 -21.32 26.32 22.04
CA TYR A 385 -20.74 25.11 22.64
C TYR A 385 -20.15 24.18 21.57
N HIS A 386 -20.82 24.04 20.42
CA HIS A 386 -20.28 23.27 19.30
C HIS A 386 -19.04 23.95 18.70
N LYS A 387 -19.03 25.29 18.61
CA LYS A 387 -17.89 26.05 18.09
C LYS A 387 -16.69 26.00 19.05
N VAL A 388 -16.89 26.29 20.33
CA VAL A 388 -15.86 26.17 21.39
C VAL A 388 -15.38 24.73 21.53
N GLY A 389 -16.27 23.74 21.50
CA GLY A 389 -15.89 22.33 21.49
C GLY A 389 -15.05 21.96 20.26
N SER A 390 -15.39 22.49 19.08
CA SER A 390 -14.59 22.30 17.86
C SER A 390 -13.22 22.99 17.95
N GLN A 391 -13.14 24.18 18.54
CA GLN A 391 -11.88 24.91 18.70
C GLN A 391 -10.99 24.29 19.78
N LEU A 392 -11.56 23.83 20.90
CA LEU A 392 -10.87 23.05 21.91
C LEU A 392 -10.36 21.73 21.33
N LYS A 393 -11.15 21.04 20.50
CA LYS A 393 -10.70 19.84 19.79
C LYS A 393 -9.52 20.16 18.86
N LYS A 394 -9.61 21.24 18.05
CA LYS A 394 -8.53 21.67 17.16
C LYS A 394 -7.27 22.07 17.93
N HIS A 395 -7.40 22.84 19.00
CA HIS A 395 -6.29 23.27 19.86
C HIS A 395 -5.67 22.08 20.62
N TYR A 396 -6.47 21.13 21.10
CA TYR A 396 -6.01 19.88 21.69
C TYR A 396 -5.22 19.04 20.69
N LEU A 397 -5.73 18.92 19.45
CA LEU A 397 -5.04 18.22 18.36
C LEU A 397 -3.75 18.97 17.93
N TYR A 398 -3.73 20.30 18.01
CA TYR A 398 -2.55 21.14 17.76
C TYR A 398 -1.47 20.94 18.84
N GLY A 399 -1.87 21.01 20.12
CA GLY A 399 -0.99 20.85 21.29
C GLY A 399 -0.38 19.46 21.43
N LYS A 400 -0.98 18.42 20.84
CA LYS A 400 -0.40 17.06 20.71
C LYS A 400 0.69 16.95 19.64
N ASN A 401 1.50 17.99 19.43
CA ASN A 401 2.60 18.04 18.46
C ASN A 401 2.18 17.83 17.00
N SER A 402 1.24 18.65 16.50
CA SER A 402 1.06 18.99 15.07
C SER A 402 1.20 17.82 14.06
N ALA A 403 0.60 16.67 14.39
CA ALA A 403 0.69 15.40 13.67
C ALA A 403 -0.58 15.02 12.89
N ALA A 404 -1.45 15.99 12.59
CA ALA A 404 -2.53 15.76 11.61
C ALA A 404 -1.91 15.63 10.21
N GLY A 405 -2.40 14.68 9.43
CA GLY A 405 -1.93 14.42 8.07
C GLY A 405 -0.61 13.65 7.99
N ARG A 406 0.24 13.62 9.03
CA ARG A 406 1.57 13.00 8.96
C ARG A 406 1.52 11.48 8.83
N ASP A 407 0.51 10.84 9.39
CA ASP A 407 0.37 9.39 9.39
C ASP A 407 -0.55 8.95 8.24
N ILE A 408 -1.68 9.64 8.10
CA ILE A 408 -2.70 9.39 7.08
C ILE A 408 -3.21 10.74 6.56
N ILE A 409 -3.36 10.88 5.24
CA ILE A 409 -3.93 12.08 4.61
C ILE A 409 -5.28 11.73 3.98
N SER A 410 -6.38 12.18 4.57
CA SER A 410 -7.71 12.05 3.94
C SER A 410 -8.22 13.32 3.26
N ARG A 411 -7.38 14.35 3.15
CA ARG A 411 -7.69 15.58 2.40
C ARG A 411 -7.29 15.46 0.95
N ASN A 412 -8.08 16.08 0.08
CA ASN A 412 -7.81 16.18 -1.34
C ASN A 412 -6.36 16.68 -1.60
N SER A 413 -5.52 15.77 -2.08
CA SER A 413 -4.09 16.00 -2.29
C SER A 413 -3.65 15.35 -3.59
N LEU A 414 -2.65 15.97 -4.24
CA LEU A 414 -1.92 15.37 -5.35
C LEU A 414 -0.57 14.88 -4.83
N ALA A 415 -0.15 13.69 -5.26
CA ALA A 415 1.12 13.12 -4.84
C ALA A 415 2.10 13.05 -6.01
N VAL A 416 3.37 13.39 -5.74
CA VAL A 416 4.50 13.24 -6.65
C VAL A 416 5.38 12.11 -6.13
N LEU A 417 5.73 11.17 -7.01
CA LEU A 417 6.67 10.09 -6.73
C LEU A 417 8.06 10.51 -7.20
N SER A 418 9.05 10.43 -6.30
CA SER A 418 10.47 10.70 -6.57
C SER A 418 11.33 9.60 -5.98
N PHE A 419 12.59 9.48 -6.43
CA PHE A 419 13.52 8.45 -5.97
C PHE A 419 14.85 9.06 -5.54
N ASP A 420 15.34 8.62 -4.39
CA ASP A 420 16.73 8.83 -3.96
C ASP A 420 17.48 7.55 -4.32
N TRP A 421 18.24 7.54 -5.42
CA TRP A 421 18.72 6.28 -6.02
C TRP A 421 20.24 6.11 -6.01
N GLU A 422 20.99 7.15 -6.34
CA GLU A 422 22.45 7.10 -6.45
C GLU A 422 23.13 8.11 -5.51
N GLY A 423 24.37 7.82 -5.15
CA GLY A 423 25.16 8.62 -4.21
C GLY A 423 26.05 7.72 -3.39
N LYS A 424 27.37 7.85 -3.58
CA LYS A 424 28.35 7.06 -2.84
C LYS A 424 29.63 7.86 -2.70
N GLY A 425 30.28 7.75 -1.56
CA GLY A 425 31.57 8.35 -1.31
C GLY A 425 32.19 7.86 -0.01
N LYS A 426 33.27 8.52 0.40
CA LYS A 426 33.96 8.25 1.66
C LYS A 426 34.10 9.51 2.48
N VAL A 427 33.87 9.41 3.78
CA VAL A 427 34.14 10.50 4.73
C VAL A 427 35.60 10.92 4.61
N SER A 428 35.85 12.22 4.42
CA SER A 428 37.19 12.77 4.27
C SER A 428 37.41 14.02 5.12
N GLY A 429 38.67 14.47 5.22
CA GLY A 429 39.05 15.55 6.12
C GLY A 429 39.25 15.04 7.55
N GLU A 430 38.26 15.23 8.42
CA GLU A 430 38.31 14.87 9.85
C GLU A 430 37.32 13.75 10.17
N ALA A 431 37.60 12.99 11.25
CA ALA A 431 36.66 12.02 11.77
C ALA A 431 35.38 12.71 12.28
N LEU A 432 34.24 12.07 12.11
CA LEU A 432 32.95 12.64 12.52
C LEU A 432 32.70 12.35 13.99
N SER A 433 32.67 13.38 14.85
CA SER A 433 32.14 13.27 16.21
C SER A 433 30.61 13.29 16.18
N LYS A 434 29.92 12.82 17.24
CA LYS A 434 28.45 12.76 17.30
C LYS A 434 27.72 14.09 17.10
N THR A 435 28.41 15.22 17.27
CA THR A 435 27.83 16.58 17.24
C THR A 435 28.14 17.37 15.97
N VAL A 436 28.89 16.78 15.03
CA VAL A 436 29.24 17.43 13.75
C VAL A 436 27.98 17.80 12.96
N LYS A 437 27.95 19.04 12.46
CA LYS A 437 26.87 19.59 11.61
C LYS A 437 27.22 19.63 10.12
N THR A 438 28.48 19.41 9.77
CA THR A 438 28.95 19.43 8.39
C THR A 438 29.95 18.31 8.17
N LEU A 439 29.76 17.49 7.13
CA LEU A 439 30.75 16.47 6.76
C LEU A 439 31.27 16.69 5.34
N LYS A 440 32.51 16.28 5.11
CA LYS A 440 33.12 16.25 3.78
C LYS A 440 33.14 14.79 3.29
N VAL A 441 32.72 14.59 2.05
CA VAL A 441 32.65 13.27 1.43
C VAL A 441 33.35 13.33 0.07
N ASP A 442 34.38 12.51 -0.13
CA ASP A 442 34.99 12.30 -1.43
C ASP A 442 34.02 11.47 -2.29
N ILE A 443 33.62 12.01 -3.45
CA ILE A 443 32.54 11.49 -4.29
C ILE A 443 33.06 10.34 -5.15
N GLU A 444 32.45 9.16 -5.01
CA GLU A 444 32.64 8.02 -5.92
C GLU A 444 31.49 7.92 -6.93
N LYS A 445 30.27 8.27 -6.50
CA LYS A 445 29.08 8.44 -7.33
C LYS A 445 28.34 9.69 -6.89
N ALA A 446 27.88 10.47 -7.86
CA ALA A 446 27.17 11.72 -7.62
C ALA A 446 25.96 11.51 -6.69
N PHE A 447 25.82 12.42 -5.72
CA PHE A 447 24.67 12.49 -4.82
C PHE A 447 23.56 13.35 -5.44
N PRO A 448 22.29 13.13 -5.09
CA PRO A 448 21.18 13.93 -5.60
C PRO A 448 21.16 15.31 -4.93
N ASP A 449 20.26 16.17 -5.38
CA ASP A 449 20.00 17.43 -4.70
C ASP A 449 19.37 17.19 -3.32
N ALA A 450 19.80 17.99 -2.34
CA ALA A 450 19.19 17.98 -1.01
C ALA A 450 17.72 18.45 -1.05
N PRO A 451 16.84 17.97 -0.15
CA PRO A 451 17.16 17.12 1.00
C PRO A 451 17.13 15.62 0.70
N PHE A 452 18.13 14.88 1.20
CA PHE A 452 18.21 13.41 1.12
C PHE A 452 18.78 12.80 2.40
N GLN A 453 18.80 11.47 2.48
CA GLN A 453 19.39 10.73 3.60
C GLN A 453 20.59 9.93 3.16
N ILE A 454 21.60 9.85 4.01
CA ILE A 454 22.74 8.95 3.85
C ILE A 454 22.79 7.94 4.97
N VAL A 455 23.48 6.83 4.72
CA VAL A 455 23.86 5.83 5.70
C VAL A 455 25.38 5.80 5.83
N ILE A 456 25.89 5.85 7.07
CA ILE A 456 27.29 5.59 7.41
C ILE A 456 27.30 4.57 8.55
N GLY A 457 27.80 3.35 8.28
CA GLY A 457 27.64 2.23 9.21
C GLY A 457 26.17 1.94 9.50
N GLU A 458 25.77 2.02 10.77
CA GLU A 458 24.40 1.84 11.24
C GLU A 458 23.65 3.18 11.48
N GLU A 459 24.27 4.32 11.14
CA GLU A 459 23.67 5.63 11.35
C GLU A 459 23.00 6.16 10.08
N VAL A 460 21.75 6.61 10.21
CA VAL A 460 21.06 7.41 9.20
C VAL A 460 21.21 8.89 9.53
N MET A 461 21.58 9.69 8.52
CA MET A 461 21.71 11.15 8.64
C MET A 461 20.87 11.86 7.58
N ASP A 462 20.17 12.92 7.98
CA ASP A 462 19.46 13.83 7.09
C ASP A 462 20.39 14.93 6.60
N ILE A 463 20.49 15.06 5.28
CA ILE A 463 21.29 16.09 4.61
C ILE A 463 20.35 17.17 4.09
N SER A 464 20.51 18.41 4.57
CA SER A 464 19.69 19.56 4.14
C SER A 464 20.32 20.40 3.03
N LYS A 465 21.64 20.29 2.84
CA LYS A 465 22.36 21.04 1.81
C LYS A 465 23.59 20.27 1.34
N VAL A 466 23.87 20.37 0.05
CA VAL A 466 25.08 19.83 -0.58
C VAL A 466 25.77 20.91 -1.40
N GLU A 467 27.08 21.01 -1.23
CA GLU A 467 27.95 21.86 -2.03
C GLU A 467 29.06 21.01 -2.65
N ILE A 468 28.99 20.80 -3.97
CA ILE A 468 29.97 20.01 -4.71
C ILE A 468 31.16 20.91 -5.10
N GLN A 469 32.37 20.46 -4.79
CA GLN A 469 33.63 21.15 -5.11
C GLN A 469 34.63 20.16 -5.71
N GLY A 470 34.61 20.01 -7.03
CA GLY A 470 35.42 19.01 -7.73
C GLY A 470 35.01 17.59 -7.33
N ASP A 471 35.94 16.83 -6.78
CA ASP A 471 35.75 15.40 -6.46
C ASP A 471 35.24 15.16 -5.03
N PHE A 472 34.82 16.21 -4.32
CA PHE A 472 34.22 16.08 -2.99
C PHE A 472 32.96 16.94 -2.84
N ALA A 473 32.12 16.55 -1.87
CA ALA A 473 30.94 17.30 -1.46
C ALA A 473 31.05 17.71 0.02
N HIS A 474 30.61 18.92 0.32
CA HIS A 474 30.31 19.35 1.68
C HIS A 474 28.81 19.20 1.95
N PHE A 475 28.48 18.37 2.92
CA PHE A 475 27.11 18.15 3.36
C PHE A 475 26.85 18.96 4.62
N THR A 476 25.71 19.67 4.65
CA THR A 476 25.13 20.18 5.90
C THR A 476 24.15 19.16 6.44
N VAL A 477 24.38 18.73 7.68
CA VAL A 477 23.58 17.71 8.37
C VAL A 477 22.48 18.38 9.15
N ALA A 478 21.23 18.12 8.76
CA ALA A 478 20.06 18.59 9.50
C ALA A 478 19.86 17.77 10.78
N LYS A 479 20.01 16.45 10.69
CA LYS A 479 19.77 15.54 11.80
C LYS A 479 20.69 14.32 11.71
N ARG A 480 21.14 13.86 12.87
CA ARG A 480 21.96 12.66 13.07
C ARG A 480 21.21 11.65 13.91
N GLY A 481 21.42 10.36 13.67
CA GLY A 481 20.62 9.31 14.31
C GLY A 481 19.13 9.46 13.96
N ASP A 482 18.81 9.66 12.68
CA ASP A 482 17.41 9.75 12.26
C ASP A 482 16.77 8.35 12.14
N ASP A 483 15.44 8.30 12.03
CA ASP A 483 14.64 7.07 11.93
C ASP A 483 15.02 5.99 12.96
N SER A 484 15.08 6.41 14.23
CA SER A 484 15.40 5.54 15.38
C SER A 484 16.83 5.00 15.42
N THR A 485 17.71 5.41 14.49
CA THR A 485 19.15 5.13 14.59
C THR A 485 19.82 6.06 15.63
N THR A 486 21.06 5.78 16.01
CA THR A 486 21.79 6.58 17.00
C THR A 486 22.97 7.29 16.36
N ALA A 487 23.20 8.55 16.74
CA ALA A 487 24.38 9.29 16.31
C ALA A 487 25.67 8.61 16.80
N ALA A 488 26.58 8.29 15.88
CA ALA A 488 27.82 7.57 16.15
C ALA A 488 29.06 8.38 15.76
N GLU A 489 30.23 7.93 16.18
CA GLU A 489 31.49 8.46 15.66
C GLU A 489 31.89 7.66 14.42
N HIS A 490 32.42 8.33 13.39
CA HIS A 490 32.84 7.67 12.15
C HIS A 490 34.26 8.06 11.78
N SER A 491 35.08 7.07 11.44
CA SER A 491 36.46 7.32 11.01
C SER A 491 36.51 7.93 9.61
N VAL A 492 37.60 8.65 9.32
CA VAL A 492 37.96 9.02 7.95
C VAL A 492 38.03 7.73 7.11
N GLY A 493 37.52 7.79 5.88
CA GLY A 493 37.40 6.65 4.97
C GLY A 493 36.13 5.82 5.15
N ALA A 494 35.30 6.09 6.16
CA ALA A 494 34.01 5.42 6.32
C ALA A 494 33.13 5.64 5.07
N GLU A 495 32.47 4.59 4.60
CA GLU A 495 31.61 4.67 3.42
C GLU A 495 30.35 5.48 3.74
N ALA A 496 30.12 6.52 2.97
CA ALA A 496 28.89 7.28 2.97
C ALA A 496 28.12 6.95 1.70
N ARG A 497 26.92 6.40 1.86
CA ARG A 497 26.07 6.00 0.73
C ARG A 497 24.70 6.65 0.85
N ILE A 498 24.08 6.96 -0.27
CA ILE A 498 22.67 7.36 -0.30
C ILE A 498 21.84 6.25 0.34
N ARG A 499 20.90 6.64 1.20
CA ARG A 499 19.86 5.73 1.66
C ARG A 499 18.82 5.63 0.55
N GLN A 500 18.89 4.55 -0.24
CA GLN A 500 17.98 4.38 -1.36
C GLN A 500 16.53 4.38 -0.89
N ALA A 501 15.71 5.28 -1.42
CA ALA A 501 14.33 5.47 -0.96
C ALA A 501 13.38 5.91 -2.07
N ALA A 502 12.11 5.52 -1.94
CA ALA A 502 11.02 6.12 -2.69
C ALA A 502 10.36 7.21 -1.86
N ARG A 503 10.12 8.36 -2.47
CA ARG A 503 9.50 9.54 -1.86
C ARG A 503 8.11 9.77 -2.44
N GLN A 504 7.12 9.95 -1.59
CA GLN A 504 5.79 10.40 -1.98
C GLN A 504 5.51 11.76 -1.34
N THR A 505 5.63 12.81 -2.13
CA THR A 505 5.40 14.19 -1.70
C THR A 505 3.98 14.60 -2.03
N HIS A 506 3.21 14.94 -1.00
CA HIS A 506 1.84 15.41 -1.13
C HIS A 506 1.79 16.92 -1.19
N TRP A 507 1.02 17.40 -2.17
CA TRP A 507 0.72 18.80 -2.40
C TRP A 507 -0.75 19.05 -2.09
N LEU A 508 -1.00 20.09 -1.30
CA LEU A 508 -2.35 20.64 -1.08
C LEU A 508 -2.51 21.93 -1.88
N VAL A 509 -3.74 22.23 -2.28
CA VAL A 509 -4.04 23.53 -2.90
C VAL A 509 -4.71 24.40 -1.86
N GLU A 510 -4.02 25.46 -1.45
CA GLU A 510 -4.62 26.50 -0.63
C GLU A 510 -5.47 27.42 -1.51
N LYS A 511 -6.70 27.72 -1.05
CA LYS A 511 -7.57 28.69 -1.71
C LYS A 511 -7.50 30.00 -0.93
N LYS A 512 -6.85 31.01 -1.52
CA LYS A 512 -6.92 32.37 -0.99
C LYS A 512 -8.00 33.14 -1.76
N PHE A 513 -9.04 33.55 -1.04
CA PHE A 513 -10.05 34.44 -1.58
C PHE A 513 -9.56 35.87 -1.45
N THR A 514 -9.42 36.56 -2.56
CA THR A 514 -9.50 38.03 -2.57
C THR A 514 -10.90 38.43 -3.04
N ASP A 515 -11.28 39.69 -2.87
CA ASP A 515 -12.60 40.19 -3.30
C ASP A 515 -12.84 40.05 -4.83
N THR A 516 -11.81 39.72 -5.61
CA THR A 516 -11.87 39.70 -7.08
C THR A 516 -11.32 38.43 -7.72
N GLU A 517 -10.51 37.62 -7.03
CA GLU A 517 -9.85 36.45 -7.61
C GLU A 517 -9.73 35.28 -6.63
N ILE A 518 -9.75 34.06 -7.17
CA ILE A 518 -9.42 32.83 -6.45
C ILE A 518 -7.96 32.49 -6.79
N ASN A 519 -7.05 32.74 -5.86
CA ASN A 519 -5.66 32.33 -6.01
C ASN A 519 -5.47 30.90 -5.45
N LEU A 520 -5.01 30.00 -6.32
CA LEU A 520 -4.73 28.60 -6.00
C LEU A 520 -3.21 28.42 -5.92
N THR A 521 -2.68 28.26 -4.71
CA THR A 521 -1.25 28.04 -4.50
C THR A 521 -1.02 26.60 -4.06
N PRO A 522 -0.21 25.80 -4.80
CA PRO A 522 0.21 24.50 -4.32
C PRO A 522 1.20 24.69 -3.16
N ILE A 523 0.98 23.98 -2.06
CA ILE A 523 1.86 23.97 -0.90
C ILE A 523 2.34 22.54 -0.69
N GLU A 524 3.65 22.38 -0.55
CA GLU A 524 4.22 21.10 -0.12
C GLU A 524 3.71 20.83 1.30
N PHE A 525 2.86 19.82 1.42
CA PHE A 525 2.23 19.50 2.69
C PHE A 525 3.10 18.55 3.50
N LEU A 526 3.47 17.42 2.90
CA LEU A 526 4.33 16.44 3.54
C LEU A 526 5.00 15.51 2.53
N THR A 527 6.05 14.85 2.97
CA THR A 527 6.74 13.81 2.21
C THR A 527 6.86 12.53 3.02
N TYR A 528 6.33 11.42 2.51
CA TYR A 528 6.70 10.09 2.97
C TYR A 528 8.00 9.66 2.32
N ARG A 529 8.92 9.08 3.10
CA ARG A 529 10.19 8.53 2.60
C ARG A 529 10.30 7.08 3.03
N VAL A 530 10.27 6.17 2.06
CA VAL A 530 10.29 4.73 2.31
C VAL A 530 11.60 4.14 1.81
N PRO A 531 12.48 3.64 2.70
CA PRO A 531 13.74 3.06 2.27
C PRO A 531 13.56 1.70 1.58
N LEU A 532 14.36 1.46 0.55
CA LEU A 532 14.31 0.27 -0.31
C LEU A 532 15.50 -0.68 -0.09
N ASP A 533 16.40 -0.36 0.83
CA ASP A 533 17.49 -1.25 1.22
C ASP A 533 16.96 -2.38 2.14
N ASP A 534 17.37 -3.62 1.88
CA ASP A 534 17.01 -4.77 2.72
C ASP A 534 17.77 -4.80 4.04
N LYS A 535 18.94 -4.13 4.09
CA LYS A 535 19.79 -3.97 5.27
C LYS A 535 19.70 -2.55 5.83
N ASP A 536 18.57 -1.89 5.65
CA ASP A 536 18.37 -0.57 6.22
C ASP A 536 18.43 -0.63 7.77
N PRO A 537 19.30 0.15 8.42
CA PRO A 537 19.50 0.04 9.88
C PRO A 537 18.28 0.46 10.70
N ALA A 538 17.37 1.28 10.14
CA ALA A 538 16.12 1.64 10.81
C ALA A 538 15.10 0.48 10.80
N TYR A 539 15.29 -0.51 9.93
CA TYR A 539 14.36 -1.62 9.73
C TYR A 539 15.09 -2.97 9.65
N PRO A 540 15.70 -3.41 10.77
CA PRO A 540 16.44 -4.65 10.80
C PRO A 540 15.52 -5.86 10.58
N LYS A 541 16.10 -6.93 10.04
CA LYS A 541 15.45 -8.24 9.98
C LYS A 541 15.07 -8.67 11.41
N PRO A 542 13.81 -9.06 11.68
CA PRO A 542 13.41 -9.48 13.01
C PRO A 542 14.09 -10.81 13.40
N GLU A 543 14.39 -10.93 14.69
CA GLU A 543 14.80 -12.20 15.29
C GLU A 543 13.56 -13.09 15.46
N LEU A 544 13.68 -14.35 15.08
CA LEU A 544 12.57 -15.31 15.15
C LEU A 544 12.76 -16.22 16.37
N PRO A 545 11.71 -16.46 17.20
CA PRO A 545 11.78 -17.38 18.32
C PRO A 545 11.66 -18.82 17.82
N LEU A 546 12.69 -19.32 17.15
CA LEU A 546 12.66 -20.67 16.58
C LEU A 546 12.83 -21.72 17.68
N GLU A 547 12.19 -22.87 17.50
CA GLU A 547 12.52 -24.08 18.25
C GLU A 547 13.99 -24.43 17.99
N GLU A 548 14.69 -24.87 19.04
CA GLU A 548 15.99 -25.48 18.86
C GLU A 548 15.79 -26.68 17.94
N THR A 549 16.40 -26.63 16.76
CA THR A 549 16.42 -27.82 15.92
C THR A 549 17.20 -28.85 16.70
N GLU A 550 16.54 -29.94 17.11
CA GLU A 550 17.25 -31.13 17.57
C GLU A 550 18.27 -31.42 16.48
N THR A 551 19.55 -31.15 16.75
CA THR A 551 20.63 -31.63 15.92
C THR A 551 20.45 -33.14 15.87
N ALA A 552 20.00 -33.64 14.72
CA ALA A 552 19.84 -35.07 14.52
C ALA A 552 21.17 -35.75 14.90
N PRO A 553 21.14 -36.79 15.76
CA PRO A 553 22.36 -37.48 16.19
C PRO A 553 23.12 -38.13 15.04
#